data_AF-A0A6V7I9S1-F1
#
_entry.id   AF-A0A6V7I9S1-F1
#
_cell.length_a   1.000
_cell.length_b   1.000
_cell.length_c   1.000
_cell.angle_alpha   90.00
_cell.angle_beta   90.00
_cell.angle_gamma   90.00
#
_symmetry.space_group_name_H-M   'P 1'
#
loop_
_entity.id
_entity.type
_entity.pdbx_description
1 polymer ?
#
loop_
_entity_poly.entity_id
_entity_poly.type
_entity_poly.pdbx_seq_one_letter_code
_entity_poly.pdbx_strand_id
1 'polypeptide(L)' 'EDMEKVNIVFHNNGTVSYQHKKILNFVPEMSKDGNLRVIVPNIPLL' A
#
# COMPACT_ATOMS: atom_id res chain seq x y z
N GLU A 1 0.03 9.74 -1.54
CA GLU A 1 -0.10 8.51 -0.74
C GLU A 1 -0.89 8.87 0.49
N ASP A 2 -2.04 8.23 0.70
CA ASP A 2 -2.86 8.48 1.88
C ASP A 2 -2.63 7.35 2.89
N MET A 3 -2.25 7.73 4.10
CA MET A 3 -1.87 6.80 5.18
C MET A 3 -2.89 6.90 6.31
N GLU A 4 -3.60 5.80 6.57
CA GLU A 4 -4.55 5.69 7.67
C GLU A 4 -4.01 4.75 8.75
N LYS A 5 -3.96 5.22 10.01
CA LYS A 5 -3.72 4.34 11.16
C LYS A 5 -5.06 3.74 11.58
N VAL A 6 -5.21 2.44 11.43
CA VAL A 6 -6.42 1.70 11.81
C VAL A 6 -6.13 0.74 12.95
N ASN A 7 -7.18 0.29 13.66
CA ASN A 7 -7.08 -0.68 14.76
C ASN A 7 -6.05 -0.25 15.82
N ILE A 8 -6.16 1.00 16.30
CA ILE A 8 -5.26 1.55 17.31
C ILE A 8 -5.61 0.92 18.67
N VAL A 9 -4.63 0.30 19.32
CA VAL A 9 -4.75 -0.30 20.64
C VAL A 9 -3.66 0.28 21.55
N PHE A 10 -4.10 0.86 22.67
CA PHE A 10 -3.22 1.37 23.71
C PHE A 10 -3.02 0.29 24.77
N HIS A 11 -1.77 0.06 25.16
CA HIS A 11 -1.41 -0.94 26.16
C HIS A 11 -1.03 -0.27 27.48
N ASN A 12 -1.30 -0.94 28.60
CA ASN A 12 -1.02 -0.42 29.95
C ASN A 12 0.47 -0.26 30.27
N ASN A 13 1.36 -0.77 29.42
CA ASN A 13 2.81 -0.58 29.48
C ASN A 13 3.29 0.70 28.75
N GLY A 14 2.37 1.55 28.30
CA GLY A 14 2.67 2.80 27.60
C GLY A 14 2.96 2.65 26.10
N THR A 15 2.76 1.45 25.53
CA THR A 15 2.96 1.21 24.09
C THR A 15 1.65 1.29 23.30
N VAL A 16 1.75 1.51 21.99
CA VAL A 16 0.61 1.59 21.08
C VAL A 16 0.84 0.69 19.89
N SER A 17 -0.14 -0.17 19.59
CA SER A 17 -0.19 -0.95 18.35
C SER A 17 -1.19 -0.30 17.39
N TYR A 18 -0.85 -0.23 16.12
CA TYR A 18 -1.80 0.16 15.07
C TYR A 18 -1.44 -0.56 13.78
N GLN A 19 -2.42 -0.72 12.91
CA GLN A 19 -2.20 -1.23 11.57
C GLN A 19 -2.07 -0.05 10.61
N HIS A 20 -1.03 -0.08 9.78
CA HIS A 20 -0.81 0.94 8.76
C HIS A 20 -1.51 0.51 7.48
N LYS A 21 -2.59 1.22 7.13
CA LYS A 21 -3.31 1.04 5.87
C LYS A 21 -2.79 2.03 4.84
N LYS A 22 -2.05 1.54 3.86
CA LYS A 22 -1.53 2.34 2.75
C LYS A 22 -2.50 2.27 1.57
N ILE A 23 -2.97 3.43 1.11
CA ILE A 23 -3.84 3.53 -0.07
C ILE A 23 -3.04 4.13 -1.23
N LEU A 24 -3.03 3.42 -2.35
CA LEU A 24 -2.35 3.82 -3.57
C LEU A 24 -3.41 4.20 -4.61
N ASN A 25 -3.50 5.50 -4.90
CA ASN A 25 -4.37 6.04 -5.95
C ASN A 25 -3.55 6.22 -7.22
N PHE A 26 -4.08 5.75 -8.35
CA PHE A 26 -3.44 5.98 -9.64
C PHE A 26 -3.65 7.43 -10.07
N VAL A 27 -2.55 8.12 -10.44
CA VAL A 27 -2.58 9.51 -10.92
C VAL A 27 -2.12 9.51 -12.38
N PRO A 28 -3.05 9.60 -13.36
CA PRO A 28 -2.72 9.50 -14.78
C PRO A 28 -1.73 10.58 -15.23
N GLU A 29 -1.85 11.81 -14.71
CA GLU A 29 -1.01 12.96 -15.09
C GLU A 29 0.46 12.81 -14.68
N MET A 30 0.72 12.04 -13.62
CA MET A 30 2.06 11.73 -13.15
C MET A 30 2.57 10.37 -13.68
N SER A 31 1.80 9.72 -14.54
CA SER A 31 2.09 8.38 -15.04
C SER A 31 2.39 8.43 -16.54
N LYS A 32 3.25 7.52 -17.00
CA LYS A 32 3.64 7.47 -18.42
C LYS A 32 2.50 7.02 -19.34
N ASP A 33 1.80 5.95 -18.94
CA ASP A 33 0.65 5.38 -19.66
C ASP A 33 -0.11 4.44 -18.71
N GLY A 34 -1.44 4.52 -18.69
CA GLY A 34 -2.30 3.63 -17.92
C GLY A 34 -2.49 2.24 -18.54
N ASN A 35 -2.19 2.07 -19.83
CA ASN A 35 -2.41 0.83 -20.58
C ASN A 35 -1.10 0.14 -21.00
N LEU A 36 0.03 0.49 -20.38
CA LEU A 36 1.33 -0.07 -20.70
C LEU A 36 1.37 -1.58 -20.42
N ARG A 37 1.66 -2.38 -21.46
CA ARG A 37 1.87 -3.83 -21.32
C ARG A 37 3.34 -4.13 -21.06
N VAL A 38 3.62 -5.05 -20.15
CA VAL A 38 4.98 -5.50 -19.80
C VAL A 38 5.10 -7.02 -19.93
N ILE A 39 6.27 -7.50 -20.34
CA ILE A 39 6.61 -8.93 -20.37
C ILE A 39 7.44 -9.23 -19.12
N VAL A 40 6.96 -10.12 -18.25
CA VAL A 40 7.60 -10.48 -16.98
C VAL A 40 7.62 -12.00 -16.79
N PRO A 41 8.57 -12.55 -16.00
CA PRO A 41 8.54 -13.95 -15.60
C PRO A 41 7.25 -14.32 -14.86
N ASN A 42 6.87 -15.60 -14.92
CA ASN A 42 5.70 -16.11 -14.22
C ASN A 42 5.99 -16.33 -12.73
N ILE A 43 5.92 -15.24 -11.93
CA ILE A 43 6.22 -15.25 -10.49
C ILE A 43 5.41 -16.32 -9.73
N PRO A 44 4.09 -16.51 -9.95
CA PRO A 44 3.34 -17.57 -9.25
C PRO A 44 3.78 -19.01 -9.52
N LEU A 45 4.46 -19.28 -10.64
CA LEU A 45 4.95 -20.63 -10.99
C LEU A 45 6.45 -20.84 -10.70
N LEU A 46 7.11 -19.82 -10.14
CA LEU A 46 8.48 -19.89 -9.62
C LEU A 46 8.45 -20.37 -8.16
#